data_AF-A0A1H6Y7N9-F1
#
_entry.id   AF-A0A1H6Y7N9-F1
#
_cell.length_a   1.000
_cell.length_b   1.000
_cell.length_c   1.000
_cell.angle_alpha   90.00
_cell.angle_beta   90.00
_cell.angle_gamma   90.00
#
_symmetry.space_group_name_H-M   'P 1'
#
loop_
_entity.id
_entity.type
_entity.pdbx_description
1 polymer ?
#
loop_
_entity_poly.entity_id
_entity_poly.type
_entity_poly.pdbx_seq_one_letter_code
_entity_poly.pdbx_strand_id
1 'polypeptide(L)'
;MHHQDLPELLLPAVNDLRQAAGLALLPESHFFSVHLDASRPSCRSSIAGGRIQADEVARLRHMYQIGLLGFIREQSLPASLGLMLRAMSRLDRIFTNQPQSRFFWVCSAALEALLDGQLSPRKSRKYLFARVERELRQSLICSNYEAPGSLLGELLYLVALTESRGSRVRELRGVFGLQALPFTDQLLEKGYRRLAGPGRSVMRSLSSAIREELASIKDALDLIGRGSGEEEHLSGLQVSLGKLVKTLTMVGLIPVGSLLQGLLPTLADWSPTQPLDSLFLARLAEALLHVEGIVAGLERGERSLQPEPEADCFARHQLTEARMVVLDEAKASLALAKRAIIAYLESQGERIHLANVPISLDAVRGGLWFLGLERASMLIGVCAEYIQSRMLDSLQIPAEPMLEILADALTSLEYYLESGASGAQVHILDLASESLRALALPAVA
;
A
#
# COMPACT_ATOMS: atom_id res chain seq x y z
N MET A 1 22.54 3.04 -2.88
CA MET A 1 21.30 2.68 -3.59
C MET A 1 21.44 3.11 -5.05
N HIS A 2 21.91 2.23 -5.93
CA HIS A 2 21.99 2.56 -7.36
C HIS A 2 20.58 2.89 -7.87
N HIS A 3 20.35 4.12 -8.33
CA HIS A 3 19.16 4.43 -9.12
C HIS A 3 19.28 3.62 -10.41
N GLN A 4 18.47 2.58 -10.55
CA GLN A 4 18.31 1.90 -11.83
C GLN A 4 17.38 2.77 -12.68
N ASP A 5 17.93 3.35 -13.74
CA ASP A 5 17.14 4.09 -14.72
C ASP A 5 16.30 3.08 -15.52
N LEU A 6 14.99 3.05 -15.24
CA LEU A 6 14.02 2.13 -15.84
C LEU A 6 13.08 2.90 -16.79
N PRO A 7 13.43 3.06 -18.09
CA PRO A 7 12.60 3.81 -19.04
C PRO A 7 11.21 3.19 -19.24
N GLU A 8 11.05 1.90 -18.96
CA GLU A 8 9.77 1.16 -19.03
C GLU A 8 8.72 1.75 -18.10
N LEU A 9 9.13 2.42 -17.02
CA LEU A 9 8.23 3.07 -16.06
C LEU A 9 7.47 4.26 -16.68
N LEU A 10 8.02 4.87 -17.73
CA LEU A 10 7.41 6.01 -18.41
C LEU A 10 6.47 5.58 -19.55
N LEU A 11 6.46 4.31 -19.95
CA LEU A 11 5.65 3.83 -21.08
C LEU A 11 4.16 4.15 -20.97
N PRO A 12 3.48 4.00 -19.80
CA PRO A 12 2.08 4.37 -19.69
C PRO A 12 1.84 5.86 -19.96
N ALA A 13 2.64 6.74 -19.35
CA ALA A 13 2.51 8.19 -19.54
C ALA A 13 2.80 8.61 -20.99
N VAL A 14 3.83 8.00 -21.62
CA VAL A 14 4.11 8.19 -23.04
C VAL A 14 2.93 7.72 -23.90
N ASN A 15 2.33 6.59 -23.59
CA ASN A 15 1.18 6.05 -24.30
C ASN A 15 -0.08 6.90 -24.12
N ASP A 16 -0.31 7.48 -22.95
CA ASP A 16 -1.41 8.41 -22.71
C ASP A 16 -1.26 9.67 -23.57
N LEU A 17 -0.05 10.23 -23.65
CA LEU A 17 0.24 11.36 -24.54
C LEU A 17 0.07 11.00 -26.02
N ARG A 18 0.54 9.82 -26.43
CA ARG A 18 0.36 9.32 -27.80
C ARG A 18 -1.10 9.14 -28.14
N GLN A 19 -1.89 8.59 -27.22
CA GLN A 19 -3.33 8.43 -27.40
C GLN A 19 -4.04 9.78 -27.54
N ALA A 20 -3.69 10.77 -26.70
CA ALA A 20 -4.20 12.13 -26.81
C ALA A 20 -3.83 12.79 -28.15
N ALA A 21 -2.67 12.46 -28.71
CA ALA A 21 -2.21 12.91 -30.02
C ALA A 21 -2.73 12.05 -31.21
N GLY A 22 -3.55 11.02 -30.96
CA GLY A 22 -4.04 10.11 -32.00
C GLY A 22 -2.99 9.16 -32.60
N LEU A 23 -1.84 9.01 -31.96
CA LEU A 23 -0.76 8.12 -32.37
C LEU A 23 -0.96 6.70 -31.82
N ALA A 24 -0.43 5.69 -32.52
CA ALA A 24 -0.49 4.29 -32.08
C ALA A 24 0.30 4.07 -30.78
N LEU A 25 -0.23 3.25 -29.88
CA LEU A 25 0.42 2.90 -28.61
C LEU A 25 1.72 2.13 -28.84
N LEU A 26 2.72 2.36 -27.99
CA LEU A 26 3.95 1.60 -27.93
C LEU A 26 3.73 0.29 -27.15
N PRO A 27 4.25 -0.86 -27.64
CA PRO A 27 4.16 -2.13 -26.94
C PRO A 27 5.05 -2.14 -25.68
N GLU A 28 4.78 -3.08 -24.76
CA GLU A 28 5.61 -3.23 -23.54
C GLU A 28 7.07 -3.58 -23.87
N SER A 29 7.30 -4.27 -24.99
CA SER A 29 8.63 -4.64 -25.47
C SER A 29 9.37 -3.50 -26.20
N HIS A 30 8.90 -2.25 -26.13
CA HIS A 30 9.49 -1.14 -26.90
C HIS A 30 10.99 -0.93 -26.62
N PHE A 31 11.41 -1.04 -25.36
CA PHE A 31 12.82 -0.94 -24.95
C PHE A 31 13.58 -2.27 -24.97
N PHE A 32 12.93 -3.34 -25.43
CA PHE A 32 13.47 -4.69 -25.44
C PHE A 32 13.95 -5.07 -26.84
N SER A 33 15.22 -5.44 -26.94
CA SER A 33 15.85 -5.87 -28.20
C SER A 33 16.22 -7.35 -28.13
N VAL A 34 15.75 -8.13 -29.10
CA VAL A 34 16.10 -9.55 -29.26
C VAL A 34 16.37 -9.87 -30.72
N HIS A 35 17.41 -10.65 -30.95
CA HIS A 35 17.76 -11.17 -32.27
C HIS A 35 16.83 -12.33 -32.63
N LEU A 36 16.07 -12.18 -33.73
CA LEU A 36 15.10 -13.17 -34.17
C LEU A 36 15.66 -14.16 -35.19
N ASP A 37 16.98 -14.18 -35.39
CA ASP A 37 17.62 -15.00 -36.43
C ASP A 37 17.75 -16.49 -36.03
N ALA A 38 17.56 -16.79 -34.74
CA ALA A 38 17.61 -18.15 -34.24
C ALA A 38 16.41 -18.98 -34.73
N SER A 39 16.71 -20.10 -35.37
CA SER A 39 15.73 -21.10 -35.76
C SER A 39 15.41 -22.05 -34.60
N ARG A 40 14.22 -22.65 -34.62
CA ARG A 40 13.84 -23.68 -33.65
C ARG A 40 14.81 -24.87 -33.75
N PRO A 41 15.37 -25.37 -32.62
CA PRO A 41 16.15 -26.61 -32.62
C PRO A 41 15.34 -27.78 -33.18
N SER A 42 15.99 -28.69 -33.90
CA SER A 42 15.34 -29.86 -34.48
C SER A 42 14.78 -30.76 -33.39
N CYS A 43 13.45 -30.83 -33.29
CA CYS A 43 12.76 -31.60 -32.27
C CYS A 43 12.59 -33.05 -32.74
N ARG A 44 13.18 -34.02 -32.01
CA ARG A 44 13.15 -35.45 -32.37
C ARG A 44 11.80 -36.13 -32.10
N SER A 45 10.86 -35.48 -31.40
CA SER A 45 9.55 -36.04 -31.08
C SER A 45 8.55 -35.85 -32.23
N SER A 46 8.83 -36.45 -33.37
CA SER A 46 7.86 -36.56 -34.45
C SER A 46 6.92 -37.73 -34.14
N ILE A 47 5.62 -37.49 -34.02
CA ILE A 47 4.64 -38.54 -34.34
C ILE A 47 4.71 -38.68 -35.85
N ALA A 48 5.59 -39.57 -36.30
CA ALA A 48 5.79 -39.86 -37.71
C ALA A 48 4.44 -40.32 -38.32
N GLY A 49 3.94 -39.55 -39.29
CA GLY A 49 2.98 -40.06 -40.28
C GLY A 49 1.49 -39.96 -39.97
N GLY A 50 1.06 -39.27 -38.91
CA GLY A 50 -0.36 -38.98 -38.72
C GLY A 50 -0.84 -37.91 -39.71
N ARG A 51 -1.84 -38.22 -40.57
CA ARG A 51 -2.54 -37.18 -41.34
C ARG A 51 -3.08 -36.14 -40.34
N ILE A 52 -2.72 -34.87 -40.52
CA ILE A 52 -3.25 -33.77 -39.71
C ILE A 52 -4.77 -33.76 -39.89
N GLN A 53 -5.51 -34.12 -38.84
CA GLN A 53 -6.96 -34.09 -38.89
C GLN A 53 -7.43 -32.65 -38.70
N ALA A 54 -8.07 -32.07 -39.73
CA ALA A 54 -8.59 -30.71 -39.68
C ALA A 54 -9.54 -30.49 -38.48
N ASP A 55 -10.33 -31.52 -38.14
CA ASP A 55 -11.25 -31.50 -36.99
C ASP A 55 -10.55 -31.42 -35.63
N GLU A 56 -9.35 -31.99 -35.51
CA GLU A 56 -8.56 -31.90 -34.28
C GLU A 56 -8.00 -30.48 -34.11
N VAL A 57 -7.45 -29.92 -35.19
CA VAL A 57 -6.94 -28.54 -35.21
C VAL A 57 -8.05 -27.53 -34.91
N ALA A 58 -9.23 -27.71 -35.49
CA ALA A 58 -10.40 -26.87 -35.21
C ALA A 58 -10.80 -26.92 -33.72
N ARG A 59 -10.81 -28.11 -33.12
CA ARG A 59 -11.09 -28.29 -31.68
C ARG A 59 -10.04 -27.62 -30.80
N LEU A 60 -8.75 -27.73 -31.14
CA LEU A 60 -7.67 -27.07 -30.40
C LEU A 60 -7.77 -25.54 -30.49
N ARG A 61 -8.08 -25.00 -31.66
CA ARG A 61 -8.33 -23.57 -31.82
C ARG A 61 -9.54 -23.11 -31.01
N HIS A 62 -10.63 -23.87 -31.00
CA HIS A 62 -11.79 -23.55 -30.17
C HIS A 62 -11.45 -23.55 -28.67
N MET A 63 -10.65 -24.53 -28.21
CA MET A 63 -10.16 -24.58 -26.83
C MET A 63 -9.32 -23.33 -26.47
N TYR A 64 -8.48 -22.86 -27.40
CA TYR A 64 -7.75 -21.60 -27.22
C TYR A 64 -8.69 -20.40 -27.11
N GLN A 65 -9.73 -20.32 -27.96
CA GLN A 65 -10.70 -19.22 -27.93
C GLN A 65 -11.49 -19.16 -26.61
N ILE A 66 -11.91 -20.30 -26.07
CA ILE A 66 -12.58 -20.37 -24.76
C ILE A 66 -11.64 -19.84 -23.67
N GLY A 67 -10.38 -20.29 -23.64
CA GLY A 67 -9.39 -19.82 -22.68
C GLY A 67 -9.09 -18.33 -22.83
N LEU A 68 -8.99 -17.82 -24.07
CA LEU A 68 -8.77 -16.40 -24.35
C LEU A 68 -9.93 -15.53 -23.85
N LEU A 69 -11.18 -15.96 -24.05
CA LEU A 69 -12.34 -15.25 -23.51
C LEU A 69 -12.32 -15.18 -21.98
N GLY A 70 -11.96 -16.28 -21.33
CA GLY A 70 -11.78 -16.32 -19.87
C GLY A 70 -10.65 -15.39 -19.40
N PHE A 71 -9.53 -15.33 -20.13
CA PHE A 71 -8.42 -14.43 -19.85
C PHE A 71 -8.80 -12.94 -20.02
N ILE A 72 -9.51 -12.60 -21.10
CA ILE A 72 -9.97 -11.23 -21.36
C ILE A 72 -10.95 -10.76 -20.26
N ARG A 73 -11.85 -11.65 -19.83
CA ARG A 73 -12.84 -11.41 -18.77
C ARG A 73 -12.27 -11.58 -17.35
N GLU A 74 -11.01 -11.96 -17.22
CA GLU A 74 -10.33 -12.24 -15.94
C GLU A 74 -11.04 -13.30 -15.07
N GLN A 75 -11.74 -14.24 -15.70
CA GLN A 75 -12.44 -15.32 -15.03
C GLN A 75 -11.53 -16.54 -14.92
N SER A 76 -11.33 -17.03 -13.70
CA SER A 76 -10.52 -18.24 -13.42
C SER A 76 -9.18 -18.24 -14.19
N LEU A 77 -8.40 -17.16 -14.06
CA LEU A 77 -7.15 -16.92 -14.79
C LEU A 77 -6.25 -18.18 -14.97
N PRO A 78 -5.90 -18.95 -13.92
CA PRO A 78 -5.03 -20.12 -14.10
C PRO A 78 -5.67 -21.21 -14.97
N ALA A 79 -6.99 -21.42 -14.87
CA ALA A 79 -7.70 -22.39 -15.70
C ALA A 79 -7.78 -21.94 -17.17
N SER A 80 -8.08 -20.65 -17.38
CA SER A 80 -8.15 -20.01 -18.71
C SER A 80 -6.79 -20.06 -19.43
N LEU A 81 -5.71 -19.68 -18.75
CA LEU A 81 -4.35 -19.77 -19.27
C LEU A 81 -3.91 -21.21 -19.48
N GLY A 82 -4.29 -22.13 -18.59
CA GLY A 82 -4.04 -23.56 -18.74
C GLY A 82 -4.75 -24.17 -19.96
N LEU A 83 -5.93 -23.68 -20.34
CA LEU A 83 -6.60 -24.08 -21.59
C LEU A 83 -5.84 -23.58 -22.83
N MET A 84 -5.46 -22.31 -22.83
CA MET A 84 -4.68 -21.70 -23.93
C MET A 84 -3.33 -22.42 -24.10
N LEU A 85 -2.61 -22.68 -23.00
CA LEU A 85 -1.32 -23.36 -23.00
C LEU A 85 -1.44 -24.80 -23.52
N ARG A 86 -2.45 -25.55 -23.09
CA ARG A 86 -2.71 -26.91 -23.58
C ARG A 86 -3.02 -26.92 -25.08
N ALA A 87 -3.77 -25.95 -25.57
CA ALA A 87 -4.10 -25.83 -26.99
C ALA A 87 -2.84 -25.59 -27.81
N MET A 88 -2.05 -24.59 -27.43
CA MET A 88 -0.80 -24.24 -28.12
C MET A 88 0.23 -25.36 -28.04
N SER A 89 0.35 -26.05 -26.91
CA SER A 89 1.25 -27.18 -26.73
C SER A 89 0.91 -28.37 -27.65
N ARG A 90 -0.38 -28.61 -27.92
CA ARG A 90 -0.81 -29.69 -28.81
C ARG A 90 -0.63 -29.29 -30.27
N LEU A 91 -0.95 -28.04 -30.62
CA LEU A 91 -0.68 -27.50 -31.95
C LEU A 91 0.83 -27.53 -32.27
N ASP A 92 1.67 -27.20 -31.30
CA ASP A 92 3.13 -27.28 -31.44
C ASP A 92 3.63 -28.69 -31.81
N ARG A 93 3.03 -29.74 -31.21
CA ARG A 93 3.33 -31.14 -31.52
C ARG A 93 2.84 -31.58 -32.91
N ILE A 94 1.70 -31.07 -33.35
CA ILE A 94 1.14 -31.37 -34.68
C ILE A 94 2.00 -30.74 -35.77
N PHE A 95 2.47 -29.51 -35.54
CA PHE A 95 3.15 -28.69 -36.54
C PHE A 95 4.68 -28.68 -36.42
N THR A 96 5.29 -29.58 -35.63
CA THR A 96 6.72 -29.54 -35.26
C THR A 96 7.70 -29.41 -36.44
N ASN A 97 7.40 -30.01 -37.60
CA ASN A 97 8.26 -30.01 -38.79
C ASN A 97 7.83 -29.00 -39.88
N GLN A 98 6.91 -28.09 -39.56
CA GLN A 98 6.40 -27.08 -40.49
C GLN A 98 7.02 -25.71 -40.22
N PRO A 99 7.03 -24.78 -41.19
CA PRO A 99 7.59 -23.42 -41.00
C PRO A 99 6.92 -22.66 -39.83
N GLN A 100 5.63 -22.91 -39.62
CA GLN A 100 4.84 -22.34 -38.53
C GLN A 100 5.15 -22.93 -37.13
N SER A 101 5.99 -23.96 -37.03
CA SER A 101 6.34 -24.60 -35.75
C SER A 101 6.94 -23.62 -34.73
N ARG A 102 7.74 -22.67 -35.23
CA ARG A 102 8.40 -21.64 -34.42
C ARG A 102 7.38 -20.77 -33.69
N PHE A 103 6.30 -20.41 -34.36
CA PHE A 103 5.23 -19.58 -33.81
C PHE A 103 4.53 -20.27 -32.63
N PHE A 104 4.12 -21.53 -32.79
CA PHE A 104 3.46 -22.29 -31.72
C PHE A 104 4.36 -22.54 -30.51
N TRP A 105 5.65 -22.82 -30.76
CA TRP A 105 6.64 -23.00 -29.71
C TRP A 105 6.81 -21.72 -28.87
N VAL A 106 7.04 -20.57 -29.50
CA VAL A 106 7.17 -19.27 -28.81
C VAL A 106 5.87 -18.92 -28.05
N CYS A 107 4.70 -19.09 -28.68
CA CYS A 107 3.41 -18.82 -28.03
C CYS A 107 3.19 -19.70 -26.79
N SER A 108 3.51 -21.00 -26.89
CA SER A 108 3.35 -21.94 -25.78
C SER A 108 4.22 -21.55 -24.58
N ALA A 109 5.46 -21.10 -24.83
CA ALA A 109 6.33 -20.67 -23.76
C ALA A 109 5.97 -19.31 -23.17
N ALA A 110 5.46 -18.38 -23.98
CA ALA A 110 4.93 -17.12 -23.46
C ALA A 110 3.72 -17.35 -22.54
N LEU A 111 2.84 -18.31 -22.87
CA LEU A 111 1.73 -18.72 -22.00
C LEU A 111 2.22 -19.44 -20.74
N GLU A 112 3.25 -20.28 -20.83
CA GLU A 112 3.91 -20.93 -19.69
C GLU A 112 4.55 -19.87 -18.76
N ALA A 113 5.25 -18.89 -19.31
CA ALA A 113 5.80 -17.76 -18.57
C ALA A 113 4.71 -16.93 -17.89
N LEU A 114 3.61 -16.63 -18.59
CA LEU A 114 2.50 -15.86 -18.03
C LEU A 114 1.82 -16.60 -16.85
N LEU A 115 1.65 -17.93 -16.97
CA LEU A 115 1.04 -18.77 -15.94
C LEU A 115 1.96 -18.95 -14.73
N ASP A 116 3.22 -19.34 -14.95
CA ASP A 116 4.19 -19.60 -13.87
C ASP A 116 4.64 -18.30 -13.19
N GLY A 117 4.88 -17.26 -13.99
CA GLY A 117 5.33 -15.95 -13.52
C GLY A 117 4.22 -15.08 -12.95
N GLN A 118 2.97 -15.56 -12.95
CA GLN A 118 1.78 -14.84 -12.48
C GLN A 118 1.74 -13.39 -12.97
N LEU A 119 2.04 -13.22 -14.26
CA LEU A 119 2.08 -11.92 -14.90
C LEU A 119 0.69 -11.29 -14.95
N SER A 120 0.58 -9.99 -14.68
CA SER A 120 -0.73 -9.34 -14.62
C SER A 120 -1.40 -9.27 -16.00
N PRO A 121 -2.74 -9.47 -16.08
CA PRO A 121 -3.47 -9.50 -17.34
C PRO A 121 -3.74 -8.08 -17.88
N ARG A 122 -2.69 -7.33 -18.21
CA ARG A 122 -2.81 -5.96 -18.74
C ARG A 122 -3.53 -5.93 -20.10
N LYS A 123 -4.13 -4.78 -20.42
CA LYS A 123 -4.82 -4.55 -21.71
C LYS A 123 -3.92 -4.89 -22.91
N SER A 124 -2.67 -4.42 -22.91
CA SER A 124 -1.61 -4.75 -23.87
C SER A 124 -1.46 -6.26 -24.09
N ARG A 125 -1.33 -7.04 -23.01
CA ARG A 125 -1.17 -8.50 -23.05
C ARG A 125 -2.42 -9.22 -23.54
N LYS A 126 -3.62 -8.74 -23.15
CA LYS A 126 -4.88 -9.23 -23.70
C LYS A 126 -4.97 -9.01 -25.22
N TYR A 127 -4.60 -7.84 -25.70
CA TYR A 127 -4.51 -7.55 -27.14
C TYR A 127 -3.47 -8.42 -27.83
N LEU A 128 -2.31 -8.66 -27.19
CA LEU A 128 -1.27 -9.54 -27.72
C LEU A 128 -1.79 -10.97 -27.95
N PHE A 129 -2.44 -11.57 -26.96
CA PHE A 129 -2.98 -12.94 -27.10
C PHE A 129 -4.22 -13.02 -28.00
N ALA A 130 -4.97 -11.92 -28.17
CA ALA A 130 -5.99 -11.80 -29.20
C ALA A 130 -5.37 -11.72 -30.61
N ARG A 131 -4.24 -11.02 -30.76
CA ARG A 131 -3.45 -10.99 -32.01
C ARG A 131 -2.89 -12.38 -32.34
N VAL A 132 -2.41 -13.13 -31.33
CA VAL A 132 -2.01 -14.54 -31.49
C VAL A 132 -3.16 -15.40 -32.04
N GLU A 133 -4.42 -15.17 -31.65
CA GLU A 133 -5.57 -15.90 -32.23
C GLU A 133 -5.74 -15.62 -33.73
N ARG A 134 -5.55 -14.35 -34.13
CA ARG A 134 -5.64 -13.94 -35.53
C ARG A 134 -4.53 -14.56 -36.37
N GLU A 135 -3.30 -14.55 -35.86
CA GLU A 135 -2.17 -15.20 -36.52
C GLU A 135 -2.31 -16.72 -36.54
N LEU A 136 -2.82 -17.33 -35.47
CA LEU A 136 -3.19 -18.75 -35.45
C LEU A 136 -4.15 -19.05 -36.61
N ARG A 137 -5.22 -18.27 -36.80
CA ARG A 137 -6.15 -18.46 -37.92
C ARG A 137 -5.44 -18.40 -39.28
N GLN A 138 -4.52 -17.45 -39.48
CA GLN A 138 -3.79 -17.31 -40.73
C GLN A 138 -2.82 -18.48 -40.98
N SER A 139 -2.11 -18.92 -39.94
CA SER A 139 -1.19 -20.07 -40.01
C SER A 139 -1.91 -21.34 -40.47
N LEU A 140 -3.16 -21.55 -40.03
CA LEU A 140 -3.95 -22.70 -40.43
C LEU A 140 -4.42 -22.68 -41.90
N ILE A 141 -4.42 -21.50 -42.54
CA ILE A 141 -4.82 -21.33 -43.95
C ILE A 141 -3.60 -21.43 -44.87
N CYS A 142 -2.46 -20.88 -44.45
CA CYS A 142 -1.26 -20.75 -45.28
C CYS A 142 -0.15 -21.68 -44.80
N SER A 143 0.18 -22.72 -45.58
CA SER A 143 1.19 -23.73 -45.22
C SER A 143 2.62 -23.17 -45.01
N ASN A 144 2.94 -22.04 -45.65
CA ASN A 144 4.24 -21.35 -45.54
C ASN A 144 4.14 -20.06 -44.69
N TYR A 145 3.25 -20.03 -43.72
CA TYR A 145 3.07 -18.87 -42.85
C TYR A 145 4.29 -18.63 -41.96
N GLU A 146 4.78 -17.40 -41.95
CA GLU A 146 5.80 -16.90 -41.05
C GLU A 146 5.21 -15.80 -40.16
N ALA A 147 5.39 -15.94 -38.85
CA ALA A 147 4.83 -14.99 -37.89
C ALA A 147 5.58 -13.65 -37.93
N PRO A 148 4.89 -12.51 -37.80
CA PRO A 148 5.53 -11.20 -37.74
C PRO A 148 6.58 -11.13 -36.62
N GLY A 149 7.78 -10.61 -36.94
CA GLY A 149 8.86 -10.47 -35.96
C GLY A 149 8.48 -9.61 -34.75
N SER A 150 7.64 -8.58 -34.94
CA SER A 150 7.11 -7.77 -33.82
C SER A 150 6.31 -8.59 -32.82
N LEU A 151 5.48 -9.52 -33.30
CA LEU A 151 4.70 -10.41 -32.44
C LEU A 151 5.61 -11.37 -31.65
N LEU A 152 6.60 -11.96 -32.32
CA LEU A 152 7.56 -12.85 -31.67
C LEU A 152 8.38 -12.10 -30.61
N GLY A 153 8.84 -10.89 -30.92
CA GLY A 153 9.56 -10.03 -29.98
C GLY A 153 8.74 -9.69 -28.73
N GLU A 154 7.47 -9.33 -28.90
CA GLU A 154 6.54 -9.06 -27.79
C GLU A 154 6.30 -10.31 -26.90
N LEU A 155 6.18 -11.50 -27.52
CA LEU A 155 6.03 -12.76 -26.77
C LEU A 155 7.32 -13.14 -26.03
N LEU A 156 8.49 -12.97 -26.66
CA LEU A 156 9.80 -13.22 -26.04
C LEU A 156 10.08 -12.25 -24.90
N TYR A 157 9.57 -11.01 -24.97
CA TYR A 157 9.62 -10.07 -23.86
C TYR A 157 8.90 -10.62 -22.61
N LEU A 158 7.69 -11.18 -22.77
CA LEU A 158 6.98 -11.81 -21.64
C LEU A 158 7.76 -12.98 -21.06
N VAL A 159 8.45 -13.75 -21.90
CA VAL A 159 9.34 -14.83 -21.46
C VAL A 159 10.53 -14.28 -20.67
N ALA A 160 11.14 -13.17 -21.10
CA ALA A 160 12.28 -12.53 -20.43
C ALA A 160 11.90 -11.83 -19.11
N LEU A 161 10.66 -11.34 -18.99
CA LEU A 161 10.14 -10.63 -17.82
C LEU A 161 9.94 -11.51 -16.56
N THR A 162 9.89 -12.82 -16.74
CA THR A 162 9.66 -13.78 -15.65
C THR A 162 10.96 -14.45 -15.22
N GLU A 163 10.95 -15.24 -14.15
CA GLU A 163 12.03 -16.18 -13.83
C GLU A 163 11.52 -17.63 -13.87
N SER A 164 10.55 -17.90 -14.76
CA SER A 164 9.92 -19.22 -14.84
C SER A 164 10.98 -20.30 -15.10
N ARG A 165 10.87 -21.40 -14.34
CA ARG A 165 11.68 -22.62 -14.50
C ARG A 165 11.07 -23.61 -15.50
N GLY A 166 10.03 -23.18 -16.20
CA GLY A 166 9.36 -23.90 -17.26
C GLY A 166 10.34 -24.51 -18.26
N SER A 167 10.04 -25.73 -18.70
CA SER A 167 10.92 -26.47 -19.63
C SER A 167 11.08 -25.73 -20.96
N ARG A 168 9.99 -25.18 -21.50
CA ARG A 168 10.00 -24.46 -22.77
C ARG A 168 10.63 -23.08 -22.64
N VAL A 169 10.37 -22.41 -21.52
CA VAL A 169 10.97 -21.11 -21.19
C VAL A 169 12.49 -21.23 -21.14
N ARG A 170 13.03 -22.27 -20.49
CA ARG A 170 14.49 -22.52 -20.44
C ARG A 170 15.08 -22.78 -21.82
N GLU A 171 14.40 -23.58 -22.63
CA GLU A 171 14.84 -23.87 -24.00
C GLU A 171 14.91 -22.58 -24.85
N LEU A 172 13.86 -21.76 -24.81
CA LEU A 172 13.81 -20.48 -25.54
C LEU A 172 14.85 -19.49 -25.06
N ARG A 173 15.10 -19.40 -23.75
CA ARG A 173 16.17 -18.56 -23.21
C ARG A 173 17.53 -18.97 -23.74
N GLY A 174 17.81 -20.27 -23.80
CA GLY A 174 19.05 -20.79 -24.36
C GLY A 174 19.21 -20.48 -25.85
N VAL A 175 18.14 -20.68 -26.63
CA VAL A 175 18.17 -20.50 -28.10
C VAL A 175 18.26 -19.04 -28.52
N PHE A 176 17.51 -18.15 -27.87
CA PHE A 176 17.48 -16.72 -28.19
C PHE A 176 18.44 -15.88 -27.35
N GLY A 177 19.22 -16.51 -26.45
CA GLY A 177 20.16 -15.82 -25.57
C GLY A 177 19.48 -14.80 -24.65
N LEU A 178 18.24 -15.06 -24.22
CA LEU A 178 17.46 -14.12 -23.41
C LEU A 178 18.07 -14.01 -22.00
N GLN A 179 18.61 -12.85 -21.69
CA GLN A 179 19.05 -12.53 -20.34
C GLN A 179 17.85 -12.19 -19.45
N ALA A 180 17.98 -12.49 -18.15
CA ALA A 180 16.99 -12.03 -17.19
C ALA A 180 17.01 -10.50 -17.14
N LEU A 181 15.84 -9.87 -17.23
CA LEU A 181 15.72 -8.43 -17.09
C LEU A 181 16.07 -8.01 -15.65
N PRO A 182 16.62 -6.80 -15.44
CA PRO A 182 16.96 -6.32 -14.10
C PRO A 182 15.72 -5.98 -13.24
N PHE A 183 14.51 -6.19 -13.79
CA PHE A 183 13.23 -5.90 -13.16
C PHE A 183 12.22 -7.00 -13.46
N THR A 184 11.21 -7.12 -12.59
CA THR A 184 10.08 -8.03 -12.73
C THR A 184 8.79 -7.25 -12.97
N ASP A 185 7.75 -7.95 -13.44
CA ASP A 185 6.43 -7.33 -13.65
C ASP A 185 5.86 -6.68 -12.38
N GLN A 186 6.06 -7.30 -11.23
CA GLN A 186 5.64 -6.77 -9.93
C GLN A 186 6.40 -5.49 -9.55
N LEU A 187 7.69 -5.40 -9.91
CA LEU A 187 8.49 -4.19 -9.69
C LEU A 187 7.98 -3.06 -10.58
N LEU A 188 7.74 -3.34 -11.86
CA LEU A 188 7.16 -2.37 -12.79
C LEU A 188 5.79 -1.88 -12.31
N GLU A 189 4.91 -2.77 -11.83
CA GLU A 189 3.63 -2.35 -11.25
C GLU A 189 3.78 -1.41 -10.05
N LYS A 190 4.71 -1.72 -9.14
CA LYS A 190 5.01 -0.82 -8.01
C LYS A 190 5.52 0.53 -8.51
N GLY A 191 6.36 0.55 -9.53
CA GLY A 191 6.87 1.79 -10.14
C GLY A 191 5.76 2.60 -10.81
N TYR A 192 4.87 1.96 -11.58
CA TYR A 192 3.71 2.61 -12.18
C TYR A 192 2.79 3.23 -11.12
N ARG A 193 2.51 2.52 -10.01
CA ARG A 193 1.71 3.08 -8.91
C ARG A 193 2.37 4.31 -8.27
N ARG A 194 3.71 4.33 -8.17
CA ARG A 194 4.45 5.49 -7.66
C ARG A 194 4.39 6.70 -8.60
N LEU A 195 4.41 6.47 -9.91
CA LEU A 195 4.37 7.54 -10.92
C LEU A 195 2.96 7.98 -11.30
N ALA A 196 1.94 7.13 -11.10
CA ALA A 196 0.55 7.45 -11.41
C ALA A 196 -0.10 8.43 -10.41
N GLY A 197 0.55 8.71 -9.28
CA GLY A 197 0.07 9.67 -8.30
C GLY A 197 0.71 11.05 -8.44
N PRO A 198 0.00 12.15 -8.13
CA PRO A 198 0.65 13.44 -7.88
C PRO A 198 1.79 13.28 -6.86
N GLY A 199 2.92 13.96 -7.09
CA GLY A 199 4.12 13.79 -6.28
C GLY A 199 3.82 13.95 -4.77
N ARG A 200 4.49 13.14 -3.93
CA ARG A 200 4.28 13.15 -2.46
C ARG A 200 4.35 14.55 -1.84
N SER A 201 5.20 15.43 -2.37
CA SER A 201 5.30 16.83 -1.94
C SER A 201 4.02 17.60 -2.24
N VAL A 202 3.46 17.46 -3.44
CA VAL A 202 2.21 18.10 -3.86
C VAL A 202 1.04 17.61 -3.01
N MET A 203 0.96 16.31 -2.75
CA MET A 203 -0.10 15.73 -1.91
C MET A 203 -0.01 16.19 -0.46
N ARG A 204 1.19 16.36 0.08
CA ARG A 204 1.41 16.90 1.43
C ARG A 204 1.06 18.39 1.52
N SER A 205 1.45 19.19 0.53
CA SER A 205 1.05 20.60 0.48
C SER A 205 -0.47 20.76 0.34
N LEU A 206 -1.09 19.89 -0.46
CA LEU A 206 -2.52 19.89 -0.66
C LEU A 206 -3.27 19.44 0.60
N SER A 207 -2.80 18.39 1.27
CA SER A 207 -3.42 17.94 2.52
C SER A 207 -3.28 18.98 3.63
N SER A 208 -2.13 19.68 3.73
CA SER A 208 -1.97 20.74 4.73
C SER A 208 -2.91 21.91 4.46
N ALA A 209 -3.06 22.34 3.21
CA ALA A 209 -3.99 23.40 2.84
C ALA A 209 -5.44 23.03 3.16
N ILE A 210 -5.87 21.80 2.87
CA ILE A 210 -7.22 21.34 3.21
C ILE A 210 -7.42 21.25 4.74
N ARG A 211 -6.38 20.83 5.50
CA ARG A 211 -6.45 20.79 6.97
C ARG A 211 -6.56 22.18 7.59
N GLU A 212 -5.85 23.17 7.05
CA GLU A 212 -5.97 24.56 7.49
C GLU A 212 -7.39 25.10 7.23
N GLU A 213 -7.97 24.81 6.06
CA GLU A 213 -9.38 25.14 5.77
C GLU A 213 -10.34 24.42 6.74
N LEU A 214 -10.13 23.13 7.01
CA LEU A 214 -10.94 22.34 7.95
C LEU A 214 -10.85 22.87 9.38
N ALA A 215 -9.65 23.22 9.86
CA ALA A 215 -9.45 23.79 11.18
C ALA A 215 -10.22 25.10 11.33
N SER A 216 -10.15 25.99 10.34
CA SER A 216 -10.91 27.25 10.36
C SER A 216 -12.43 27.05 10.43
N ILE A 217 -12.95 26.01 9.77
CA ILE A 217 -14.37 25.65 9.80
C ILE A 217 -14.78 25.08 11.16
N LYS A 218 -13.94 24.23 11.77
CA LYS A 218 -14.17 23.69 13.12
C LYS A 218 -14.17 24.78 14.18
N ASP A 219 -13.24 25.72 14.10
CA ASP A 219 -13.16 26.85 15.02
C ASP A 219 -14.41 27.74 14.89
N ALA A 220 -14.86 28.03 13.67
CA ALA A 220 -16.11 28.77 13.43
C ALA A 220 -17.34 28.03 13.98
N LEU A 221 -17.39 26.69 13.84
CA LEU A 221 -18.48 25.88 14.41
C LEU A 221 -18.48 25.86 15.94
N ASP A 222 -17.32 25.79 16.58
CA ASP A 222 -17.21 25.86 18.05
C ASP A 222 -17.66 27.23 18.58
N LEU A 223 -17.27 28.32 17.91
CA LEU A 223 -17.73 29.68 18.26
C LEU A 223 -19.25 29.84 18.13
N ILE A 224 -19.86 29.28 17.09
CA ILE A 224 -21.32 29.28 16.92
C ILE A 224 -21.98 28.39 17.98
N GLY A 225 -21.41 27.22 18.28
CA GLY A 225 -21.90 26.29 19.31
C GLY A 225 -21.91 26.86 20.73
N ARG A 226 -21.00 27.81 21.02
CA ARG A 226 -20.92 28.51 22.33
C ARG A 226 -21.93 29.66 22.49
N GLY A 227 -22.77 29.93 21.49
CA GLY A 227 -23.83 30.95 21.56
C GLY A 227 -23.37 32.37 21.21
N SER A 228 -22.13 32.55 20.74
CA SER A 228 -21.59 33.78 20.15
C SER A 228 -21.91 33.86 18.64
N GLY A 229 -23.15 33.53 18.26
CA GLY A 229 -23.59 33.46 16.87
C GLY A 229 -24.01 34.84 16.32
N GLU A 230 -23.05 35.72 16.06
CA GLU A 230 -23.30 36.92 15.24
C GLU A 230 -23.48 36.53 13.77
N GLU A 231 -24.31 37.25 13.01
CA GLU A 231 -24.57 37.02 11.57
C GLU A 231 -23.28 36.91 10.73
N GLU A 232 -22.22 37.60 11.16
CA GLU A 232 -20.90 37.57 10.53
C GLU A 232 -20.22 36.20 10.63
N HIS A 233 -20.41 35.46 11.72
CA HIS A 233 -19.79 34.14 11.90
C HIS A 233 -20.40 33.06 11.01
N LEU A 234 -21.71 33.13 10.75
CA LEU A 234 -22.41 32.17 9.89
C LEU A 234 -22.13 32.42 8.42
N SER A 235 -22.12 33.68 8.01
CA SER A 235 -21.70 34.05 6.64
C SER A 235 -20.23 33.66 6.40
N GLY A 236 -19.35 33.84 7.39
CA GLY A 236 -17.98 33.32 7.37
C GLY A 236 -17.92 31.80 7.20
N LEU A 237 -18.70 31.06 7.98
CA LEU A 237 -18.78 29.59 7.89
C LEU A 237 -19.26 29.12 6.51
N GLN A 238 -20.31 29.73 5.95
CA GLN A 238 -20.82 29.41 4.62
C GLN A 238 -19.75 29.62 3.54
N VAL A 239 -19.02 30.74 3.60
CA VAL A 239 -17.94 31.04 2.65
C VAL A 239 -16.81 30.02 2.77
N SER A 240 -16.35 29.70 3.98
CA SER A 240 -15.28 28.73 4.21
C SER A 240 -15.68 27.32 3.78
N LEU A 241 -16.90 26.88 4.10
CA LEU A 241 -17.42 25.59 3.66
C LEU A 241 -17.57 25.51 2.14
N GLY A 242 -18.03 26.59 1.50
CA GLY A 242 -18.11 26.70 0.04
C GLY A 242 -16.74 26.66 -0.64
N LYS A 243 -15.69 27.23 -0.03
CA LYS A 243 -14.30 27.11 -0.50
C LYS A 243 -13.83 25.66 -0.40
N LEU A 244 -14.04 25.02 0.75
CA LEU A 244 -13.68 23.62 0.96
C LEU A 244 -14.36 22.68 -0.06
N VAL A 245 -15.65 22.87 -0.35
CA VAL A 245 -16.37 22.10 -1.38
C VAL A 245 -15.68 22.23 -2.75
N LYS A 246 -15.28 23.45 -3.12
CA LYS A 246 -14.61 23.70 -4.40
C LYS A 246 -13.21 23.07 -4.44
N THR A 247 -12.44 23.18 -3.37
CA THR A 247 -11.09 22.57 -3.29
C THR A 247 -11.18 21.05 -3.36
N LEU A 248 -12.10 20.43 -2.61
CA LEU A 248 -12.33 18.98 -2.68
C LEU A 248 -12.75 18.52 -4.08
N THR A 249 -13.65 19.26 -4.74
CA THR A 249 -14.09 18.93 -6.11
C THR A 249 -12.94 19.04 -7.11
N MET A 250 -12.11 20.08 -7.01
CA MET A 250 -10.93 20.28 -7.87
C MET A 250 -9.89 19.16 -7.73
N VAL A 251 -9.72 18.62 -6.52
CA VAL A 251 -8.81 17.50 -6.21
C VAL A 251 -9.37 16.13 -6.64
N GLY A 252 -10.63 16.10 -7.08
CA GLY A 252 -11.33 14.90 -7.49
C GLY A 252 -11.96 14.11 -6.33
N LEU A 253 -12.14 14.73 -5.16
CA LEU A 253 -12.88 14.18 -4.01
C LEU A 253 -14.37 14.52 -4.13
N ILE A 254 -14.96 14.15 -5.28
CA ILE A 254 -16.32 14.52 -5.68
C ILE A 254 -17.40 14.00 -4.70
N PRO A 255 -17.37 12.74 -4.22
CA PRO A 255 -18.41 12.23 -3.32
C PRO A 255 -18.53 13.07 -2.04
N VAL A 256 -17.37 13.39 -1.44
CA VAL A 256 -17.29 14.13 -0.17
C VAL A 256 -17.62 15.60 -0.38
N GLY A 257 -17.13 16.19 -1.47
CA GLY A 257 -17.52 17.53 -1.89
C GLY A 257 -19.04 17.65 -2.06
N SER A 258 -19.70 16.64 -2.63
CA SER A 258 -21.15 16.64 -2.83
C SER A 258 -21.95 16.53 -1.52
N LEU A 259 -21.45 15.78 -0.53
CA LEU A 259 -22.05 15.70 0.81
C LEU A 259 -22.06 17.08 1.49
N LEU A 260 -20.92 17.75 1.52
CA LEU A 260 -20.81 19.11 2.08
C LEU A 260 -21.62 20.13 1.26
N GLN A 261 -21.64 19.99 -0.07
CA GLN A 261 -22.42 20.85 -0.94
C GLN A 261 -23.94 20.76 -0.64
N GLY A 262 -24.42 19.56 -0.30
CA GLY A 262 -25.82 19.36 0.09
C GLY A 262 -26.22 20.02 1.40
N LEU A 263 -25.26 20.37 2.27
CA LEU A 263 -25.49 21.05 3.55
C LEU A 263 -25.48 22.59 3.44
N LEU A 264 -24.89 23.14 2.37
CA LEU A 264 -24.80 24.60 2.14
C LEU A 264 -26.18 25.29 2.06
N PRO A 265 -27.20 24.77 1.34
CA PRO A 265 -28.51 25.41 1.29
C PRO A 265 -29.17 25.51 2.67
N THR A 266 -29.06 24.46 3.49
CA THR A 266 -29.61 24.43 4.84
C THR A 266 -28.93 25.45 5.77
N LEU A 267 -27.63 25.70 5.56
CA LEU A 267 -26.92 26.79 6.24
C LEU A 267 -27.31 28.17 5.73
N ALA A 268 -27.61 28.30 4.43
CA ALA A 268 -27.99 29.56 3.79
C ALA A 268 -29.39 30.04 4.21
N ASP A 269 -30.33 29.11 4.39
CA ASP A 269 -31.71 29.40 4.79
C ASP A 269 -31.86 29.60 6.32
N TRP A 270 -30.77 29.49 7.07
CA TRP A 270 -30.80 29.54 8.53
C TRP A 270 -30.87 30.97 9.08
N SER A 271 -31.75 31.19 10.06
CA SER A 271 -31.95 32.49 10.70
C SER A 271 -31.06 32.69 11.93
N PRO A 272 -30.39 33.85 12.08
CA PRO A 272 -29.51 34.19 13.20
C PRO A 272 -30.19 34.27 14.57
N THR A 273 -31.52 34.27 14.60
CA THR A 273 -32.32 34.44 15.81
C THR A 273 -32.65 33.12 16.51
N GLN A 274 -32.32 31.97 15.92
CA GLN A 274 -32.54 30.64 16.51
C GLN A 274 -31.20 29.94 16.71
N PRO A 275 -31.05 28.97 17.64
CA PRO A 275 -29.87 28.13 17.69
C PRO A 275 -29.87 27.10 16.53
N LEU A 276 -28.67 26.65 16.10
CA LEU A 276 -28.55 25.63 15.06
C LEU A 276 -29.15 24.31 15.56
N ASP A 277 -29.85 23.60 14.67
CA ASP A 277 -30.39 22.28 15.00
C ASP A 277 -29.25 21.31 15.31
N SER A 278 -29.34 20.67 16.49
CA SER A 278 -28.41 19.64 16.95
C SER A 278 -28.23 18.51 15.94
N LEU A 279 -29.28 18.13 15.21
CA LEU A 279 -29.22 17.09 14.18
C LEU A 279 -28.44 17.56 12.95
N PHE A 280 -28.59 18.83 12.57
CA PHE A 280 -27.82 19.43 11.49
C PHE A 280 -26.33 19.52 11.84
N LEU A 281 -26.01 19.99 13.06
CA LEU A 281 -24.64 20.06 13.56
C LEU A 281 -23.97 18.68 13.59
N ALA A 282 -24.69 17.64 14.02
CA ALA A 282 -24.18 16.28 13.99
C ALA A 282 -23.84 15.82 12.57
N ARG A 283 -24.73 16.07 11.59
CA ARG A 283 -24.49 15.72 10.18
C ARG A 283 -23.33 16.49 9.55
N LEU A 284 -23.19 17.77 9.90
CA LEU A 284 -22.07 18.59 9.43
C LEU A 284 -20.75 18.12 10.05
N ALA A 285 -20.75 17.80 11.35
CA ALA A 285 -19.58 17.24 12.02
C ALA A 285 -19.18 15.90 11.41
N GLU A 286 -20.13 15.00 11.14
CA GLU A 286 -19.87 13.72 10.47
C GLU A 286 -19.27 13.91 9.07
N ALA A 287 -19.80 14.84 8.28
CA ALA A 287 -19.29 15.13 6.95
C ALA A 287 -17.88 15.74 6.98
N LEU A 288 -17.59 16.68 7.91
CA LEU A 288 -16.25 17.26 8.08
C LEU A 288 -15.23 16.22 8.56
N LEU A 289 -15.65 15.34 9.46
CA LEU A 289 -14.85 14.26 10.00
C LEU A 289 -14.52 13.21 8.92
N HIS A 290 -15.46 12.96 8.01
CA HIS A 290 -15.22 12.12 6.82
C HIS A 290 -14.18 12.74 5.86
N VAL A 291 -14.23 14.07 5.66
CA VAL A 291 -13.23 14.80 4.85
C VAL A 291 -11.85 14.64 5.47
N GLU A 292 -11.72 14.83 6.77
CA GLU A 292 -10.46 14.73 7.51
C GLU A 292 -9.81 13.35 7.37
N GLY A 293 -10.59 12.28 7.49
CA GLY A 293 -10.10 10.91 7.29
C GLY A 293 -9.54 10.67 5.89
N ILE A 294 -10.19 11.19 4.85
CA ILE A 294 -9.73 11.07 3.46
C ILE A 294 -8.47 11.90 3.22
N VAL A 295 -8.41 13.12 3.79
CA VAL A 295 -7.25 14.01 3.70
C VAL A 295 -6.01 13.43 4.38
N ALA A 296 -6.20 12.72 5.49
CA ALA A 296 -5.11 11.98 6.13
C ALA A 296 -4.59 10.80 5.29
N GLY A 297 -5.47 10.12 4.54
CA GLY A 297 -5.08 9.09 3.56
C GLY A 297 -4.24 9.64 2.39
N LEU A 298 -4.49 10.89 1.99
CA LEU A 298 -3.74 11.58 0.91
C LEU A 298 -2.25 11.75 1.27
N GLU A 299 -1.92 12.02 2.54
CA GLU A 299 -0.52 12.22 3.02
C GLU A 299 0.33 10.96 2.97
N ARG A 300 -0.29 9.80 3.18
CA ARG A 300 0.41 8.52 3.17
C ARG A 300 0.63 7.96 1.77
N GLY A 301 0.06 8.63 0.75
CA GLY A 301 0.08 8.16 -0.63
C GLY A 301 -0.77 6.89 -0.83
N GLU A 302 -1.68 6.62 0.11
CA GLU A 302 -2.60 5.48 0.11
C GLU A 302 -3.82 5.79 -0.74
N ARG A 303 -3.61 6.26 -1.98
CA ARG A 303 -4.69 6.34 -2.96
C ARG A 303 -4.88 4.93 -3.55
N SER A 304 -5.55 4.05 -2.81
CA SER A 304 -6.23 2.95 -3.46
C SER A 304 -7.42 3.57 -4.20
N LEU A 305 -7.38 3.60 -5.54
CA LEU A 305 -8.53 3.95 -6.38
C LEU A 305 -9.59 2.82 -6.40
N GLN A 306 -9.45 1.82 -5.52
CA GLN A 306 -10.49 0.83 -5.30
C GLN A 306 -11.45 1.36 -4.22
N PRO A 307 -12.77 1.19 -4.41
CA PRO A 307 -13.76 1.47 -3.38
C PRO A 307 -13.60 0.42 -2.27
N GLU A 308 -12.64 0.63 -1.36
CA GLU A 308 -12.73 0.03 -0.03
C GLU A 308 -13.96 0.65 0.66
N PRO A 309 -14.75 -0.12 1.41
CA PRO A 309 -15.91 0.42 2.10
C PRO A 309 -15.50 1.60 2.99
N GLU A 310 -16.13 2.75 2.74
CA GLU A 310 -15.81 4.08 3.28
C GLU A 310 -15.71 4.11 4.82
N ALA A 311 -16.40 3.20 5.51
CA ALA A 311 -16.39 3.04 6.97
C ALA A 311 -15.07 2.44 7.52
N ASP A 312 -14.39 1.55 6.78
CA ASP A 312 -13.20 0.84 7.27
C ASP A 312 -11.94 1.71 7.22
N CYS A 313 -11.86 2.63 6.25
CA CYS A 313 -10.76 3.60 6.18
C CYS A 313 -10.82 4.59 7.36
N PHE A 314 -12.02 5.04 7.70
CA PHE A 314 -12.26 5.98 8.78
C PHE A 314 -12.00 5.39 10.17
N ALA A 315 -12.53 4.20 10.45
CA ALA A 315 -12.30 3.51 11.72
C ALA A 315 -10.81 3.23 11.95
N ARG A 316 -10.07 2.84 10.89
CA ARG A 316 -8.61 2.67 10.96
C ARG A 316 -7.88 3.99 11.26
N HIS A 317 -8.35 5.10 10.71
CA HIS A 317 -7.75 6.41 10.96
C HIS A 317 -7.95 6.87 12.41
N GLN A 318 -9.17 6.80 12.94
CA GLN A 318 -9.44 7.14 14.34
C GLN A 318 -8.65 6.27 15.33
N LEU A 319 -8.53 4.97 15.06
CA LEU A 319 -7.69 4.07 15.86
C LEU A 319 -6.21 4.47 15.81
N THR A 320 -5.75 5.00 14.67
CA THR A 320 -4.36 5.46 14.52
C THR A 320 -4.12 6.77 15.26
N GLU A 321 -5.04 7.74 15.17
CA GLU A 321 -4.93 9.01 15.92
C GLU A 321 -5.03 8.80 17.42
N ALA A 322 -6.02 8.02 17.87
CA ALA A 322 -6.16 7.65 19.28
C ALA A 322 -4.88 6.98 19.80
N ARG A 323 -4.24 6.13 18.97
CA ARG A 323 -2.95 5.54 19.30
C ARG A 323 -1.83 6.57 19.41
N MET A 324 -1.75 7.55 18.52
CA MET A 324 -0.74 8.61 18.62
C MET A 324 -0.92 9.45 19.88
N VAL A 325 -2.15 9.88 20.18
CA VAL A 325 -2.46 10.66 21.38
C VAL A 325 -2.08 9.91 22.65
N VAL A 326 -2.45 8.63 22.76
CA VAL A 326 -2.10 7.82 23.93
C VAL A 326 -0.58 7.63 24.05
N LEU A 327 0.14 7.48 22.93
CA LEU A 327 1.60 7.38 22.95
C LEU A 327 2.27 8.69 23.37
N ASP A 328 1.76 9.83 22.92
CA ASP A 328 2.33 11.14 23.28
C ASP A 328 2.03 11.51 24.75
N GLU A 329 0.84 11.17 25.26
CA GLU A 329 0.52 11.29 26.68
C GLU A 329 1.41 10.39 27.55
N ALA A 330 1.68 9.16 27.08
CA ALA A 330 2.58 8.22 27.74
C ALA A 330 4.01 8.79 27.85
N LYS A 331 4.53 9.39 26.76
CA LYS A 331 5.85 10.04 26.77
C LYS A 331 5.89 11.23 27.73
N ALA A 332 4.89 12.09 27.68
CA ALA A 332 4.81 13.25 28.58
C ALA A 332 4.82 12.82 30.05
N SER A 333 4.06 11.77 30.37
CA SER A 333 4.01 11.18 31.71
C SER A 333 5.35 10.56 32.16
N LEU A 334 6.07 9.86 31.27
CA LEU A 334 7.41 9.33 31.57
C LEU A 334 8.44 10.44 31.81
N ALA A 335 8.41 11.50 31.00
CA ALA A 335 9.28 12.65 31.18
C ALA A 335 9.04 13.36 32.52
N LEU A 336 7.77 13.47 32.95
CA LEU A 336 7.41 13.98 34.27
C LEU A 336 7.92 13.08 35.40
N ALA A 337 7.77 11.75 35.27
CA ALA A 337 8.27 10.80 36.26
C ALA A 337 9.79 10.92 36.45
N LYS A 338 10.55 11.03 35.35
CA LYS A 338 12.01 11.23 35.40
C LYS A 338 12.41 12.53 36.10
N ARG A 339 11.73 13.65 35.79
CA ARG A 339 11.97 14.94 36.48
C ARG A 339 11.67 14.85 37.97
N ALA A 340 10.61 14.15 38.36
CA ALA A 340 10.25 13.93 39.75
C ALA A 340 11.28 13.09 40.51
N ILE A 341 11.86 12.07 39.87
CA ILE A 341 12.96 11.26 40.44
C ILE A 341 14.21 12.11 40.66
N ILE A 342 14.56 12.99 39.71
CA ILE A 342 15.69 13.94 39.88
C ILE A 342 15.42 14.90 41.05
N ALA A 343 14.22 15.47 41.13
CA ALA A 343 13.86 16.37 42.24
C ALA A 343 13.88 15.66 43.61
N TYR A 344 13.48 14.39 43.67
CA TYR A 344 13.58 13.58 44.88
C TYR A 344 15.03 13.36 45.32
N LEU A 345 15.96 13.16 44.38
CA LEU A 345 17.39 13.05 44.65
C LEU A 345 17.98 14.36 45.17
N GLU A 346 17.68 15.48 44.51
CA GLU A 346 18.18 16.81 44.89
C GLU A 346 17.66 17.28 46.25
N SER A 347 16.45 16.86 46.63
CA SER A 347 15.80 17.19 47.91
C SER A 347 16.17 16.24 49.07
N GLN A 348 17.17 15.37 48.90
CA GLN A 348 17.57 14.38 49.92
C GLN A 348 16.42 13.44 50.33
N GLY A 349 15.54 13.10 49.39
CA GLY A 349 14.49 12.11 49.59
C GLY A 349 13.13 12.65 50.05
N GLU A 350 12.81 13.92 49.76
CA GLU A 350 11.47 14.45 50.07
C GLU A 350 10.39 13.75 49.22
N ARG A 351 9.55 12.96 49.90
CA ARG A 351 8.50 12.13 49.27
C ARG A 351 7.44 12.92 48.50
N ILE A 352 7.29 14.22 48.79
CA ILE A 352 6.31 15.10 48.14
C ILE A 352 6.54 15.13 46.62
N HIS A 353 7.80 15.06 46.18
CA HIS A 353 8.14 15.06 44.75
C HIS A 353 7.68 13.80 44.01
N LEU A 354 7.54 12.65 44.70
CA LEU A 354 7.18 11.37 44.09
C LEU A 354 5.71 10.98 44.27
N ALA A 355 4.94 11.71 45.08
CA ALA A 355 3.60 11.31 45.49
C ALA A 355 2.65 10.96 44.32
N ASN A 356 2.77 11.66 43.19
CA ASN A 356 1.92 11.46 42.01
C ASN A 356 2.51 10.49 40.97
N VAL A 357 3.79 10.13 41.08
CA VAL A 357 4.50 9.37 40.05
C VAL A 357 3.93 7.96 39.87
N PRO A 358 3.66 7.16 40.93
CA PRO A 358 3.09 5.82 40.76
C PRO A 358 1.74 5.83 40.03
N ILE A 359 0.87 6.77 40.38
CA ILE A 359 -0.46 6.91 39.77
C ILE A 359 -0.34 7.25 38.29
N SER A 360 0.55 8.18 37.94
CA SER A 360 0.81 8.53 36.53
C SER A 360 1.37 7.34 35.74
N LEU A 361 2.33 6.60 36.29
CA LEU A 361 2.89 5.42 35.62
C LEU A 361 1.85 4.30 35.47
N ASP A 362 0.96 4.12 36.44
CA ASP A 362 -0.13 3.15 36.35
C ASP A 362 -1.16 3.53 35.27
N ALA A 363 -1.43 4.82 35.08
CA ALA A 363 -2.25 5.31 33.97
C ALA A 363 -1.58 5.00 32.61
N VAL A 364 -0.27 5.24 32.49
CA VAL A 364 0.50 4.89 31.29
C VAL A 364 0.48 3.39 31.04
N ARG A 365 0.65 2.56 32.08
CA ARG A 365 0.53 1.09 31.98
C ARG A 365 -0.82 0.69 31.37
N GLY A 366 -1.92 1.24 31.86
CA GLY A 366 -3.26 0.97 31.34
C GLY A 366 -3.42 1.38 29.87
N GLY A 367 -2.92 2.57 29.50
CA GLY A 367 -2.94 3.06 28.12
C GLY A 367 -2.15 2.16 27.16
N LEU A 368 -0.95 1.74 27.54
CA LEU A 368 -0.13 0.83 26.73
C LEU A 368 -0.74 -0.57 26.60
N TRP A 369 -1.36 -1.09 27.66
CA TRP A 369 -2.08 -2.36 27.61
C TRP A 369 -3.22 -2.31 26.59
N PHE A 370 -4.01 -1.23 26.60
CA PHE A 370 -5.10 -1.04 25.65
C PHE A 370 -4.62 -0.98 24.19
N LEU A 371 -3.43 -0.43 23.95
CA LEU A 371 -2.79 -0.42 22.63
C LEU A 371 -2.17 -1.77 22.21
N GLY A 372 -2.29 -2.81 23.03
CA GLY A 372 -1.67 -4.13 22.79
C GLY A 372 -0.16 -4.15 22.99
N LEU A 373 0.42 -3.15 23.67
CA LEU A 373 1.84 -3.06 24.00
C LEU A 373 2.12 -3.69 25.37
N GLU A 374 1.67 -4.94 25.54
CA GLU A 374 1.68 -5.68 26.81
C GLU A 374 3.08 -5.68 27.47
N ARG A 375 4.13 -5.92 26.68
CA ARG A 375 5.49 -5.97 27.20
C ARG A 375 5.96 -4.64 27.79
N ALA A 376 5.70 -3.53 27.12
CA ALA A 376 6.05 -2.21 27.63
C ALA A 376 5.20 -1.84 28.85
N SER A 377 3.92 -2.22 28.85
CA SER A 377 3.02 -2.01 29.99
C SER A 377 3.51 -2.72 31.26
N MET A 378 3.98 -3.97 31.14
CA MET A 378 4.54 -4.72 32.27
C MET A 378 5.77 -4.03 32.86
N LEU A 379 6.70 -3.58 32.01
CA LEU A 379 7.93 -2.92 32.47
C LEU A 379 7.63 -1.60 33.19
N ILE A 380 6.68 -0.80 32.70
CA ILE A 380 6.22 0.42 33.39
C ILE A 380 5.57 0.07 34.74
N GLY A 381 4.80 -1.01 34.81
CA GLY A 381 4.23 -1.51 36.06
C GLY A 381 5.30 -1.84 37.10
N VAL A 382 6.40 -2.49 36.70
CA VAL A 382 7.53 -2.78 37.59
C VAL A 382 8.18 -1.49 38.11
N CYS A 383 8.35 -0.47 37.25
CA CYS A 383 8.86 0.84 37.67
C CYS A 383 7.93 1.50 38.71
N ALA A 384 6.61 1.47 38.47
CA ALA A 384 5.63 2.05 39.38
C ALA A 384 5.63 1.37 40.77
N GLU A 385 5.67 0.04 40.77
CA GLU A 385 5.72 -0.76 42.00
C GLU A 385 7.03 -0.55 42.78
N TYR A 386 8.15 -0.41 42.08
CA TYR A 386 9.43 -0.08 42.71
C TYR A 386 9.39 1.28 43.40
N ILE A 387 8.89 2.32 42.73
CA ILE A 387 8.77 3.67 43.31
C ILE A 387 7.84 3.65 44.53
N GLN A 388 6.70 2.97 44.44
CA GLN A 388 5.76 2.85 45.54
C GLN A 388 6.40 2.14 46.75
N SER A 389 6.90 0.93 46.55
CA SER A 389 7.38 0.07 47.65
C SER A 389 8.74 0.49 48.23
N ARG A 390 9.66 1.00 47.41
CA ARG A 390 11.05 1.29 47.79
C ARG A 390 11.38 2.77 47.93
N MET A 391 10.51 3.69 47.51
CA MET A 391 10.77 5.14 47.64
C MET A 391 9.72 5.86 48.49
N LEU A 392 8.46 5.44 48.43
CA LEU A 392 7.37 6.04 49.21
C LEU A 392 7.10 5.30 50.52
N ASP A 393 6.96 3.97 50.46
CA ASP A 393 6.56 3.16 51.61
C ASP A 393 7.73 2.85 52.56
N SER A 394 8.96 2.75 52.04
CA SER A 394 10.15 2.51 52.86
C SER A 394 10.71 3.80 53.50
N LEU A 395 11.23 3.68 54.71
CA LEU A 395 11.87 4.77 55.45
C LEU A 395 13.32 5.04 55.02
N GLN A 396 13.93 4.12 54.26
CA GLN A 396 15.29 4.25 53.76
C GLN A 396 15.28 4.73 52.30
N ILE A 397 16.13 5.72 52.01
CA ILE A 397 16.38 6.21 50.65
C ILE A 397 17.16 5.11 49.90
N PRO A 398 16.74 4.71 48.68
CA PRO A 398 17.50 3.76 47.89
C PRO A 398 18.92 4.27 47.60
N ALA A 399 19.86 3.34 47.43
CA ALA A 399 21.20 3.70 47.00
C ALA A 399 21.17 4.36 45.62
N GLU A 400 21.95 5.42 45.44
CA GLU A 400 22.13 6.17 44.18
C GLU A 400 22.25 5.28 42.92
N PRO A 401 23.05 4.19 42.89
CA PRO A 401 23.13 3.31 41.72
C PRO A 401 21.81 2.62 41.35
N MET A 402 20.91 2.35 42.31
CA MET A 402 19.59 1.79 41.99
C MET A 402 18.68 2.83 41.31
N LEU A 403 18.86 4.11 41.64
CA LEU A 403 18.08 5.18 41.03
C LEU A 403 18.55 5.49 39.61
N GLU A 404 19.85 5.37 39.35
CA GLU A 404 20.41 5.41 37.99
C GLU A 404 19.82 4.30 37.11
N ILE A 405 19.78 3.05 37.61
CA ILE A 405 19.22 1.91 36.86
C ILE A 405 17.72 2.13 36.56
N LEU A 406 16.97 2.70 37.49
CA LEU A 406 15.55 3.05 37.27
C LEU A 406 15.40 4.14 36.21
N ALA A 407 16.23 5.18 36.26
CA ALA A 407 16.22 6.26 35.27
C ALA A 407 16.59 5.76 33.86
N ASP A 408 17.54 4.84 33.75
CA ASP A 408 17.92 4.20 32.49
C ASP A 408 16.79 3.32 31.93
N ALA A 409 16.08 2.59 32.79
CA ALA A 409 14.91 1.80 32.37
C ALA A 409 13.79 2.70 31.83
N LEU A 410 13.47 3.80 32.54
CA LEU A 410 12.47 4.77 32.09
C LEU A 410 12.87 5.46 30.78
N THR A 411 14.15 5.82 30.63
CA THR A 411 14.67 6.44 29.40
C THR A 411 14.63 5.46 28.22
N SER A 412 14.92 4.18 28.45
CA SER A 412 14.81 3.13 27.42
C SER A 412 13.35 2.92 26.98
N LEU A 413 12.41 2.98 27.92
CA LEU A 413 10.97 2.91 27.63
C LEU A 413 10.48 4.15 26.88
N GLU A 414 10.92 5.35 27.26
CA GLU A 414 10.64 6.61 26.55
C GLU A 414 11.12 6.52 25.10
N TYR A 415 12.37 6.09 24.87
CA TYR A 415 12.94 5.93 23.54
C TYR A 415 12.19 4.91 22.68
N TYR A 416 11.72 3.80 23.28
CA TYR A 416 10.88 2.82 22.60
C TYR A 416 9.52 3.41 22.17
N LEU A 417 8.94 4.30 22.97
CA LEU A 417 7.68 4.99 22.61
C LEU A 417 7.91 6.07 21.55
N GLU A 418 9.06 6.77 21.57
CA GLU A 418 9.44 7.76 20.54
C GLU A 418 9.56 7.15 19.15
N SER A 419 10.02 5.91 19.04
CA SER A 419 10.10 5.20 17.76
C SER A 419 8.76 4.66 17.24
N GLY A 420 7.65 5.03 17.90
CA GLY A 420 6.29 4.63 17.53
C GLY A 420 5.97 3.18 17.87
N ALA A 421 6.70 2.58 18.82
CA ALA A 421 6.55 1.17 19.21
C ALA A 421 6.65 0.22 18.00
N SER A 422 7.61 0.50 17.11
CA SER A 422 7.87 -0.31 15.92
C SER A 422 8.58 -1.61 16.29
N GLY A 423 8.14 -2.74 15.71
CA GLY A 423 8.68 -4.07 16.00
C GLY A 423 10.19 -4.24 15.70
N ALA A 424 10.80 -3.28 15.01
CA ALA A 424 12.24 -3.27 14.74
C ALA A 424 13.11 -2.95 15.99
N GLN A 425 12.53 -2.42 17.08
CA GLN A 425 13.27 -1.97 18.27
C GLN A 425 12.93 -2.75 19.55
N VAL A 426 12.46 -3.99 19.42
CA VAL A 426 12.15 -4.86 20.58
C VAL A 426 13.38 -5.08 21.48
N HIS A 427 14.59 -5.02 20.92
CA HIS A 427 15.84 -5.10 21.67
C HIS A 427 16.02 -4.01 22.75
N ILE A 428 15.35 -2.86 22.60
CA ILE A 428 15.40 -1.77 23.60
C ILE A 428 14.57 -2.15 24.84
N LEU A 429 13.49 -2.92 24.65
CA LEU A 429 12.74 -3.51 25.75
C LEU A 429 13.50 -4.64 26.43
N ASP A 430 14.41 -5.32 25.73
CA ASP A 430 15.33 -6.29 26.34
C ASP A 430 16.26 -5.57 27.32
N LEU A 431 16.86 -4.45 26.90
CA LEU A 431 17.72 -3.61 27.75
C LEU A 431 16.97 -3.09 28.99
N ALA A 432 15.77 -2.51 28.81
CA ALA A 432 14.95 -2.04 29.93
C ALA A 432 14.57 -3.18 30.89
N SER A 433 14.30 -4.38 30.36
CA SER A 433 14.02 -5.56 31.18
C SER A 433 15.24 -6.06 31.95
N GLU A 434 16.44 -5.96 31.39
CA GLU A 434 17.68 -6.32 32.09
C GLU A 434 17.97 -5.35 33.23
N SER A 435 17.82 -4.05 33.00
CA SER A 435 17.93 -3.01 34.04
C SER A 435 16.95 -3.25 35.19
N LEU A 436 15.67 -3.54 34.87
CA LEU A 436 14.66 -3.79 35.91
C LEU A 436 14.87 -5.12 36.66
N ARG A 437 15.48 -6.13 36.03
CA ARG A 437 15.88 -7.36 36.74
C ARG A 437 17.00 -7.09 37.75
N ALA A 438 17.94 -6.20 37.43
CA ALA A 438 18.99 -5.79 38.37
C ALA A 438 18.39 -5.10 39.62
N LEU A 439 17.25 -4.43 39.48
CA LEU A 439 16.50 -3.80 40.59
C LEU A 439 15.69 -4.80 41.43
N ALA A 440 15.22 -5.89 40.82
CA ALA A 440 14.41 -6.91 41.49
C ALA A 440 15.25 -7.95 42.26
N LEU A 441 16.55 -8.07 41.96
CA LEU A 441 17.45 -8.91 42.74
C LEU A 441 17.70 -8.24 44.10
N PRO A 442 17.44 -8.92 45.23
CA PRO A 442 17.80 -8.37 46.53
C PRO A 442 19.31 -8.11 46.49
N ALA A 443 19.72 -6.89 46.81
CA ALA A 443 21.11 -6.57 47.04
C ALA A 443 21.64 -7.56 48.08
N VAL A 444 22.41 -8.53 47.61
CA VAL A 444 23.11 -9.49 48.45
C VAL A 444 24.11 -8.66 49.24
N ALA A 445 23.77 -8.39 50.50
CA ALA A 445 24.68 -7.87 51.50
C ALA A 445 25.60 -8.98 52.01
#